data_AF-A0A7W8JQP2-F1
#
_entry.id   AF-A0A7W8JQP2-F1
#
_cell.length_a   1.000
_cell.length_b   1.000
_cell.length_c   1.000
_cell.angle_alpha   90.00
_cell.angle_beta   90.00
_cell.angle_gamma   90.00
#
_symmetry.space_group_name_H-M   'P 1'
#
loop_
_entity.id
_entity.type
_entity.pdbx_description
1 polymer ?
#
loop_
_entity_poly.entity_id
_entity_poly.type
_entity_poly.pdbx_seq_one_letter_code
_entity_poly.pdbx_strand_id
1 'polypeptide(L)'
;MTLSSTAFSASWAILCDRFNRQFNDATVRIYHKTLSAELTDEQFQKACAAAFRFEVFFPTPQQLIEYGLGGRDASSRALKRWVEMMEAAQAGETATQDKLERKLLMRATNGQPLGSIPHKELPWVEKAWVRLYTDHLMELAQNNAPALAPLTVQELPNASD
;
A
#
# COMPACT_ATOMS: atom_id res chain seq x y z
N MET A 1 -11.74 4.88 14.34
CA MET A 1 -11.16 4.17 15.50
C MET A 1 -9.65 4.15 15.31
N THR A 2 -8.89 4.65 16.29
CA THR A 2 -7.42 4.72 16.26
C THR A 2 -6.79 3.39 16.65
N LEU A 3 -5.51 3.17 16.31
CA LEU A 3 -4.76 1.99 16.73
C LEU A 3 -4.65 1.90 18.26
N SER A 4 -5.20 0.84 18.85
CA SER A 4 -5.19 0.53 20.27
C SER A 4 -3.87 -0.09 20.69
N SER A 5 -3.45 0.18 21.94
CA SER A 5 -2.20 -0.38 22.49
C SER A 5 -2.21 -1.91 22.52
N THR A 6 -3.38 -2.53 22.69
CA THR A 6 -3.56 -3.98 22.72
C THR A 6 -3.36 -4.58 21.33
N ALA A 7 -4.03 -4.04 20.31
CA ALA A 7 -3.88 -4.51 18.93
C ALA A 7 -2.47 -4.27 18.40
N PHE A 8 -1.86 -3.14 18.78
CA PHE A 8 -0.47 -2.86 18.47
C PHE A 8 0.46 -3.90 19.08
N SER A 9 0.38 -4.13 20.40
CA SER A 9 1.30 -5.04 21.10
C SER A 9 1.21 -6.47 20.58
N ALA A 10 0.00 -6.95 20.30
CA ALA A 10 -0.21 -8.29 19.75
C ALA A 10 0.43 -8.45 18.36
N SER A 11 0.17 -7.51 17.44
CA SER A 11 0.70 -7.61 16.06
C SER A 11 2.20 -7.29 16.00
N TRP A 12 2.68 -6.42 16.89
CA TRP A 12 4.09 -6.08 17.05
C TRP A 12 4.91 -7.29 17.52
N ALA A 13 4.38 -8.08 18.46
CA ALA A 13 5.02 -9.31 18.92
C ALA A 13 5.23 -10.32 17.78
N ILE A 14 4.23 -10.47 16.90
CA ILE A 14 4.32 -11.36 15.72
C ILE A 14 5.42 -10.90 14.75
N LEU A 15 5.55 -9.59 14.51
CA LEU A 15 6.63 -9.06 13.68
C LEU A 15 8.01 -9.29 14.34
N CYS A 16 8.12 -9.05 15.64
CA CYS A 16 9.37 -9.26 16.37
C CYS A 16 9.83 -10.73 16.31
N ASP A 17 8.89 -11.67 16.47
CA ASP A 17 9.14 -13.10 16.35
C ASP A 17 9.62 -13.48 14.94
N ARG A 18 8.87 -13.07 13.90
CA ARG A 18 9.19 -13.37 12.50
C ARG A 18 10.60 -12.95 12.08
N PHE A 19 11.01 -11.77 12.52
CA PHE A 19 12.30 -11.17 12.14
C PHE A 19 13.38 -11.38 13.20
N ASN A 20 13.10 -12.18 14.24
CA ASN A 20 13.97 -12.44 15.38
C ASN A 20 14.63 -11.16 15.92
N ARG A 21 13.81 -10.14 16.21
CA ARG A 21 14.25 -8.82 16.66
C ARG A 21 13.63 -8.45 17.99
N GLN A 22 14.44 -7.83 18.83
CA GLN A 22 13.98 -7.14 20.03
C GLN A 22 14.27 -5.65 19.89
N PHE A 23 13.30 -4.83 20.28
CA PHE A 23 13.41 -3.38 20.27
C PHE A 23 13.32 -2.85 21.70
N ASN A 24 14.06 -1.79 21.97
CA ASN A 24 13.93 -1.08 23.23
C ASN A 24 12.60 -0.30 23.30
N ASP A 25 12.15 -0.01 24.51
CA ASP A 25 10.87 0.67 24.75
C ASP A 25 10.74 2.02 24.05
N ALA A 26 11.85 2.74 23.86
CA ALA A 26 11.85 4.02 23.17
C ALA A 26 11.49 3.85 21.70
N THR A 27 12.05 2.83 21.02
CA THR A 27 11.74 2.53 19.62
C THR A 27 10.31 2.06 19.46
N VAL A 28 9.84 1.17 20.35
CA VAL A 28 8.47 0.67 20.34
C VAL A 28 7.46 1.81 20.52
N ARG A 29 7.75 2.76 21.44
CA ARG A 29 6.92 3.96 21.63
C ARG A 29 6.86 4.86 20.40
N ILE A 30 7.99 5.04 19.71
CA ILE A 30 8.03 5.84 18.46
C ILE A 30 7.21 5.16 17.36
N TYR A 31 7.35 3.84 17.20
CA TYR A 31 6.55 3.07 16.23
C TYR A 31 5.07 3.20 16.53
N HIS A 32 4.64 2.94 17.76
CA HIS A 32 3.24 3.05 18.16
C HIS A 32 2.71 4.46 17.90
N LYS A 33 3.42 5.50 18.36
CA LYS A 33 3.01 6.89 18.16
C LYS A 33 2.83 7.23 16.67
N THR A 34 3.77 6.79 15.83
CA THR A 34 3.73 7.07 14.38
C THR A 34 2.58 6.34 13.70
N LEU A 35 2.39 5.06 14.03
CA LEU A 35 1.37 4.21 13.38
C LEU A 35 -0.04 4.53 13.86
N SER A 36 -0.22 4.87 15.15
CA SER A 36 -1.54 5.23 15.68
C SER A 36 -2.08 6.56 15.16
N ALA A 37 -1.22 7.41 14.59
CA ALA A 37 -1.65 8.63 13.92
C ALA A 37 -2.28 8.36 12.53
N GLU A 38 -1.88 7.27 11.87
CA GLU A 38 -2.19 7.01 10.46
C GLU A 38 -3.07 5.78 10.23
N LEU A 39 -3.05 4.81 11.17
CA LEU A 39 -3.69 3.51 11.00
C LEU A 39 -4.73 3.21 12.08
N THR A 40 -5.77 2.48 11.68
CA THR A 40 -6.68 1.77 12.58
C THR A 40 -6.12 0.39 12.96
N ASP A 41 -6.75 -0.26 13.96
CA ASP A 41 -6.41 -1.65 14.36
C ASP A 41 -6.41 -2.61 13.16
N GLU A 42 -7.46 -2.57 12.35
CA GLU A 42 -7.61 -3.45 11.18
C GLU A 42 -6.54 -3.18 10.11
N GLN A 43 -6.24 -1.91 9.85
CA GLN A 43 -5.22 -1.52 8.88
C GLN A 43 -3.83 -1.94 9.35
N PHE A 44 -3.53 -1.80 10.65
CA PHE A 44 -2.27 -2.25 11.20
C PHE A 44 -2.12 -3.78 11.16
N GLN A 45 -3.19 -4.54 11.45
CA GLN A 45 -3.17 -6.00 11.32
C GLN A 45 -2.94 -6.43 9.87
N LYS A 46 -3.62 -5.79 8.90
CA LYS A 46 -3.37 -6.00 7.47
C LYS A 46 -1.92 -5.66 7.10
N ALA A 47 -1.39 -4.57 7.65
CA ALA A 47 -0.01 -4.17 7.43
C ALA A 47 1.00 -5.20 7.93
N CYS A 48 0.79 -5.70 9.14
CA CYS A 48 1.65 -6.73 9.73
C CYS A 48 1.59 -8.03 8.92
N ALA A 49 0.40 -8.47 8.49
CA ALA A 49 0.24 -9.67 7.67
C ALA A 49 0.96 -9.53 6.31
N ALA A 50 0.86 -8.36 5.68
CA ALA A 50 1.54 -8.09 4.42
C ALA A 50 3.06 -8.02 4.60
N ALA A 51 3.55 -7.32 5.63
CA ALA A 51 4.96 -7.28 5.97
C ALA A 51 5.53 -8.68 6.24
N PHE A 52 4.81 -9.50 7.00
CA PHE A 52 5.21 -10.89 7.29
C PHE A 52 5.46 -11.71 6.00
N ARG A 53 4.66 -11.46 4.96
CA ARG A 53 4.70 -12.20 3.69
C ARG A 53 5.74 -11.68 2.70
N PHE A 54 5.92 -10.37 2.60
CA PHE A 54 6.69 -9.76 1.52
C PHE A 54 7.97 -9.06 1.95
N GLU A 55 8.17 -8.83 3.25
CA GLU A 55 9.41 -8.22 3.73
C GLU A 55 10.49 -9.24 4.08
N VAL A 56 11.72 -8.88 3.70
CA VAL A 56 12.93 -9.61 4.08
C VAL A 56 13.54 -9.01 5.35
N PHE A 57 13.38 -7.70 5.55
CA PHE A 57 13.87 -6.97 6.71
C PHE A 57 12.72 -6.48 7.59
N PHE A 58 13.02 -6.10 8.83
CA PHE A 58 11.99 -5.55 9.71
C PHE A 58 11.39 -4.28 9.09
N PRO A 59 10.05 -4.18 8.94
CA PRO A 59 9.44 -3.08 8.21
C PRO A 59 9.59 -1.74 8.95
N THR A 60 9.88 -0.70 8.19
CA THR A 60 9.82 0.69 8.68
C THR A 60 8.38 1.10 8.98
N PRO A 61 8.14 2.14 9.81
CA PRO A 61 6.79 2.64 10.04
C PRO A 61 6.09 3.04 8.74
N GLN A 62 6.83 3.67 7.82
CA GLN A 62 6.31 4.09 6.51
C GLN A 62 5.82 2.90 5.68
N GLN A 63 6.58 1.80 5.63
CA GLN A 63 6.14 0.59 4.91
C GLN A 63 4.87 0.00 5.52
N LEU A 64 4.75 -0.01 6.85
CA LEU A 64 3.53 -0.48 7.54
C LEU A 64 2.33 0.42 7.24
N ILE A 65 2.53 1.73 7.17
CA ILE A 65 1.48 2.67 6.75
C ILE A 65 1.03 2.36 5.33
N GLU A 66 1.97 2.25 4.40
CA GLU A 66 1.67 1.91 3.01
C GLU A 66 0.89 0.62 2.91
N TYR A 67 1.27 -0.42 3.64
CA TYR A 67 0.52 -1.68 3.64
C TYR A 67 -0.87 -1.58 4.24
N GLY A 68 -1.02 -0.89 5.37
CA GLY A 68 -2.30 -0.76 6.05
C GLY A 68 -3.30 0.04 5.23
N LEU A 69 -2.79 0.96 4.40
CA LEU A 69 -3.57 1.74 3.44
C LEU A 69 -3.73 1.05 2.06
N GLY A 70 -3.19 -0.16 1.87
CA GLY A 70 -3.36 -0.95 0.64
C GLY A 70 -2.30 -0.75 -0.45
N GLY A 71 -1.24 0.01 -0.19
CA GLY A 71 -0.18 0.38 -1.13
C GLY A 71 0.61 -0.80 -1.73
N ARG A 72 0.73 -1.94 -1.04
CA ARG A 72 1.43 -3.11 -1.63
C ARG A 72 0.54 -4.05 -2.44
N ASP A 73 -0.77 -4.11 -2.18
CA ASP A 73 -1.71 -4.73 -3.15
C ASP A 73 -1.72 -3.90 -4.44
N ALA A 74 -1.73 -2.57 -4.32
CA ALA A 74 -1.58 -1.67 -5.45
C ALA A 74 -0.25 -1.86 -6.20
N SER A 75 0.88 -1.97 -5.48
CA SER A 75 2.20 -2.23 -6.12
C SER A 75 2.26 -3.58 -6.84
N SER A 76 1.72 -4.64 -6.21
CA SER A 76 1.67 -5.97 -6.84
C SER A 76 0.75 -5.97 -8.05
N ARG A 77 -0.39 -5.26 -7.99
CA ARG A 77 -1.32 -5.09 -9.12
C ARG A 77 -0.70 -4.26 -10.23
N ALA A 78 0.07 -3.23 -9.90
CA ALA A 78 0.80 -2.42 -10.86
C ALA A 78 1.88 -3.22 -11.60
N LEU A 79 2.62 -4.06 -10.88
CA LEU A 79 3.60 -4.97 -11.47
C LEU A 79 2.95 -6.03 -12.35
N LYS A 80 1.86 -6.66 -11.87
CA LYS A 80 1.09 -7.61 -12.69
C LYS A 80 0.61 -6.95 -13.97
N ARG A 81 0.07 -5.73 -13.87
CA ARG A 81 -0.40 -4.97 -15.02
C ARG A 81 0.73 -4.65 -16.00
N TRP A 82 1.92 -4.31 -15.50
CA TRP A 82 3.11 -4.11 -16.35
C TRP A 82 3.42 -5.34 -17.21
N VAL A 83 3.42 -6.54 -16.61
CA VAL A 83 3.67 -7.79 -17.33
C VAL A 83 2.63 -8.00 -18.43
N GLU A 84 1.34 -7.83 -18.12
CA GLU A 84 0.26 -7.93 -19.11
C GLU A 84 0.43 -6.93 -20.27
N MET A 85 0.89 -5.70 -19.99
CA MET A 85 1.16 -4.72 -21.04
C MET A 85 2.32 -5.13 -21.95
N MET A 86 3.37 -5.71 -21.37
CA MET A 86 4.53 -6.19 -22.13
C MET A 86 4.16 -7.39 -23.01
N GLU A 87 3.35 -8.32 -22.50
CA GLU A 87 2.82 -9.46 -23.26
C GLU A 87 1.94 -8.99 -24.42
N ALA A 88 1.00 -8.08 -24.16
CA ALA A 88 0.14 -7.50 -25.21
C ALA A 88 0.97 -6.76 -26.28
N ALA A 89 1.98 -5.98 -25.86
CA ALA A 89 2.86 -5.28 -26.80
C ALA A 89 3.67 -6.25 -27.67
N GLN A 90 4.14 -7.36 -27.11
CA GLN A 90 4.83 -8.42 -27.86
C GLN A 90 3.90 -9.14 -28.85
N ALA A 91 2.63 -9.32 -28.48
CA ALA A 91 1.60 -9.88 -29.35
C ALA A 91 1.13 -8.91 -30.47
N GLY A 92 1.58 -7.65 -30.45
CA GLY A 92 1.11 -6.61 -31.38
C GLY A 92 -0.26 -6.04 -31.03
N GLU A 93 -0.74 -6.30 -29.82
CA GLU A 93 -2.01 -5.81 -29.30
C GLU A 93 -1.85 -4.45 -28.61
N THR A 94 -2.97 -3.84 -28.24
CA THR A 94 -2.95 -2.57 -27.51
C THR A 94 -2.54 -2.82 -26.05
N ALA A 95 -1.36 -2.33 -25.67
CA ALA A 95 -0.82 -2.51 -24.31
C ALA A 95 -1.72 -1.94 -23.21
N THR A 96 -2.42 -0.82 -23.46
CA THR A 96 -3.21 -0.08 -22.46
C THR A 96 -4.71 -0.29 -22.63
N GLN A 97 -5.44 -0.49 -21.54
CA GLN A 97 -6.90 -0.68 -21.49
C GLN A 97 -7.67 0.64 -21.57
N ASP A 98 -7.14 1.74 -21.05
CA ASP A 98 -7.83 3.03 -21.03
C ASP A 98 -6.93 4.25 -21.29
N LYS A 99 -7.56 5.43 -21.40
CA LYS A 99 -6.86 6.70 -21.70
C LYS A 99 -5.94 7.16 -20.57
N LEU A 100 -6.31 6.89 -19.33
CA LEU A 100 -5.57 7.31 -18.15
C LEU A 100 -4.34 6.43 -17.97
N GLU A 101 -4.51 5.12 -18.15
CA GLU A 101 -3.43 4.14 -18.23
C GLU A 101 -2.38 4.53 -19.30
N ARG A 102 -2.86 4.90 -20.51
CA ARG A 102 -1.98 5.41 -21.57
C ARG A 102 -1.22 6.67 -21.19
N LYS A 103 -1.86 7.59 -20.47
CA LYS A 103 -1.22 8.82 -20.00
C LYS A 103 -0.13 8.52 -18.97
N LEU A 104 -0.37 7.59 -18.05
CA LEU A 104 0.62 7.15 -17.06
C LEU A 104 1.80 6.44 -17.74
N LEU A 105 1.52 5.60 -18.74
CA LEU A 105 2.55 4.91 -19.51
C LEU A 105 3.41 5.91 -20.27
N MET A 106 2.79 6.86 -20.99
CA MET A 106 3.52 7.94 -21.67
C MET A 106 4.39 8.77 -20.72
N ARG A 107 3.97 8.95 -19.46
CA ARG A 107 4.81 9.59 -18.44
C ARG A 107 6.01 8.71 -18.05
N ALA A 108 5.80 7.41 -17.85
CA ALA A 108 6.86 6.47 -17.52
C ALA A 108 7.88 6.30 -18.66
N THR A 109 7.44 6.45 -19.92
CA THR A 109 8.27 6.28 -21.12
C THR A 109 8.80 7.59 -21.71
N ASN A 110 8.59 8.74 -21.05
CA ASN A 110 8.91 10.07 -21.58
C ASN A 110 8.32 10.32 -22.98
N GLY A 111 7.11 9.82 -23.23
CA GLY A 111 6.37 10.00 -24.47
C GLY A 111 6.73 9.02 -25.59
N GLN A 112 7.69 8.11 -25.37
CA GLN A 112 8.04 7.09 -26.35
C GLN A 112 7.03 5.92 -26.34
N PRO A 113 6.71 5.34 -27.49
CA PRO A 113 5.95 4.08 -27.54
C PRO A 113 6.73 2.96 -26.83
N LEU A 114 6.03 2.11 -26.08
CA LEU A 114 6.64 1.03 -25.29
C LEU A 114 7.53 0.11 -26.15
N GLY A 115 7.11 -0.22 -27.38
CA GLY A 115 7.88 -1.05 -28.31
C GLY A 115 9.14 -0.39 -28.90
N SER A 116 9.32 0.92 -28.70
CA SER A 116 10.51 1.66 -29.17
C SER A 116 11.56 1.84 -28.07
N ILE A 117 11.30 1.37 -26.85
CA ILE A 117 12.19 1.57 -25.70
C ILE A 117 13.35 0.57 -25.75
N PRO A 118 14.61 1.01 -25.60
CA PRO A 118 15.75 0.12 -25.50
C PRO A 118 15.61 -0.86 -24.34
N HIS A 119 15.93 -2.15 -24.54
CA HIS A 119 15.85 -3.17 -23.49
C HIS A 119 16.57 -2.79 -22.19
N LYS A 120 17.69 -2.06 -22.28
CA LYS A 120 18.46 -1.58 -21.13
C LYS A 120 17.71 -0.56 -20.25
N GLU A 121 16.72 0.12 -20.82
CA GLU A 121 15.90 1.15 -20.17
C GLU A 121 14.58 0.60 -19.62
N LEU A 122 14.15 -0.59 -20.06
CA LEU A 122 12.93 -1.24 -19.57
C LEU A 122 12.87 -1.37 -18.04
N PRO A 123 13.94 -1.74 -17.30
CA PRO A 123 13.87 -1.81 -15.84
C PRO A 123 13.61 -0.45 -15.18
N TRP A 124 14.04 0.64 -15.80
CA TRP A 124 13.78 1.98 -15.30
C TRP A 124 12.33 2.41 -15.59
N VAL A 125 11.84 2.12 -16.79
CA VAL A 125 10.45 2.38 -17.18
C VAL A 125 9.47 1.58 -16.33
N GLU A 126 9.77 0.30 -16.06
CA GLU A 126 9.00 -0.54 -15.14
C GLU A 126 8.90 0.11 -13.76
N LYS A 127 10.03 0.55 -13.18
CA LYS A 127 10.02 1.21 -11.87
C LYS A 127 9.19 2.50 -11.88
N ALA A 128 9.33 3.31 -12.93
CA ALA A 128 8.55 4.53 -13.08
C ALA A 128 7.05 4.24 -13.22
N TRP A 129 6.71 3.23 -14.02
CA TRP A 129 5.35 2.74 -14.22
C TRP A 129 4.74 2.23 -12.91
N VAL A 130 5.41 1.29 -12.24
CA VAL A 130 4.91 0.67 -11.00
C VAL A 130 4.62 1.74 -9.98
N ARG A 131 5.50 2.74 -9.82
CA ARG A 131 5.26 3.88 -8.94
C ARG A 131 4.00 4.65 -9.34
N LEU A 132 3.94 5.16 -10.57
CA LEU A 132 2.84 6.00 -11.05
C LEU A 132 1.48 5.29 -11.00
N TYR A 133 1.45 4.00 -11.35
CA TYR A 133 0.22 3.21 -11.37
C TYR A 133 -0.19 2.77 -9.97
N THR A 134 0.75 2.54 -9.05
CA THR A 134 0.45 2.33 -7.63
C THR A 134 -0.22 3.56 -7.04
N ASP A 135 0.34 4.75 -7.27
CA ASP A 135 -0.24 6.01 -6.81
C ASP A 135 -1.68 6.16 -7.31
N HIS A 136 -1.92 5.85 -8.59
CA HIS A 136 -3.25 5.89 -9.18
C HIS A 136 -4.24 4.88 -8.55
N LEU A 137 -3.81 3.64 -8.32
CA LEU A 137 -4.63 2.62 -7.68
C LEU A 137 -4.99 3.01 -6.24
N MET A 138 -4.07 3.67 -5.53
CA MET A 138 -4.33 4.20 -4.19
C MET A 138 -5.33 5.35 -4.21
N GLU A 139 -5.22 6.28 -5.17
CA GLU A 139 -6.18 7.38 -5.33
C GLU A 139 -7.60 6.86 -5.65
N LEU A 140 -7.71 5.85 -6.51
CA LEU A 140 -8.98 5.18 -6.78
C LEU A 140 -9.55 4.48 -5.54
N ALA A 141 -8.70 3.82 -4.75
CA ALA A 141 -9.14 3.16 -3.52
C ALA A 141 -9.65 4.18 -2.48
N GLN A 142 -9.01 5.34 -2.38
CA GLN A 142 -9.45 6.43 -1.51
C GLN A 142 -10.78 7.05 -1.97
N ASN A 143 -10.94 7.31 -3.27
CA ASN A 143 -12.16 7.92 -3.82
C ASN A 143 -13.37 6.96 -3.81
N ASN A 144 -13.13 5.65 -3.88
CA ASN A 144 -14.17 4.63 -3.81
C ASN A 144 -14.45 4.14 -2.38
N ALA A 145 -13.70 4.62 -1.39
CA ALA A 145 -14.00 4.33 0.01
C ALA A 145 -15.35 4.96 0.36
N PRO A 146 -16.33 4.21 0.91
CA PRO A 146 -17.60 4.79 1.32
C PRO A 146 -17.35 5.92 2.31
N ALA A 147 -17.93 7.10 2.05
CA ALA A 147 -17.93 8.20 3.00
C ALA A 147 -18.57 7.70 4.30
N LEU A 148 -17.80 7.68 5.39
CA LEU A 148 -18.33 7.33 6.69
C LEU A 148 -19.45 8.32 7.01
N ALA A 149 -20.69 7.81 7.13
CA ALA A 149 -21.79 8.60 7.64
C ALA A 149 -21.39 9.18 9.00
N PRO A 150 -21.68 10.47 9.29
CA PRO A 150 -21.41 11.03 10.61
C PRO A 150 -22.16 10.18 11.64
N LEU A 151 -21.41 9.59 12.57
CA LEU A 151 -21.99 8.81 13.66
C LEU A 151 -22.85 9.73 14.51
N THR A 152 -24.17 9.58 14.41
CA THR A 152 -25.11 10.12 15.37
C THR A 152 -24.76 9.53 16.73
N VAL A 153 -24.25 10.36 17.65
CA VAL A 153 -24.01 9.97 19.04
C VAL A 153 -25.39 9.71 19.65
N GLN A 154 -25.80 8.44 19.74
CA GLN A 154 -26.89 8.06 20.63
C GLN A 154 -26.33 8.10 22.05
N GLU A 155 -26.73 9.11 22.81
CA GLU A 155 -26.54 9.15 24.25
C GLU A 155 -27.15 7.88 24.86
N LEU A 156 -26.32 7.08 25.52
CA LEU A 156 -26.79 5.97 26.35
C LEU A 156 -27.60 6.55 27.52
N PRO A 157 -28.77 5.99 27.85
CA PRO A 157 -29.56 6.47 28.97
C PRO A 157 -28.76 6.32 30.26
N ASN A 158 -28.65 7.42 31.01
CA ASN A 158 -28.09 7.43 32.36
C ASN A 158 -28.77 6.34 33.19
N ALA A 159 -28.01 5.31 33.57
CA ALA A 159 -28.34 4.50 34.72
C ALA A 159 -28.05 5.36 35.95
N SER A 160 -29.10 5.84 36.60
CA SER A 160 -29.05 6.42 37.93
C SER A 160 -30.04 5.65 38.81
N ASP A 161 -29.61 5.47 40.05
CA ASP A 161 -30.07 4.54 41.10
C ASP A 161 -31.58 4.47 41.38
#